data_AF-A0A5E4AU06-F1
#
_entry.id   AF-A0A5E4AU06-F1
#
_cell.length_a   1.000
_cell.length_b   1.000
_cell.length_c   1.000
_cell.angle_alpha   90.00
_cell.angle_beta   90.00
_cell.angle_gamma   90.00
#
_symmetry.space_group_name_H-M   'P 1'
#
loop_
_entity.id
_entity.type
_entity.pdbx_description
1 polymer ?
#
loop_
_entity_poly.entity_id
_entity_poly.type
_entity_poly.pdbx_seq_one_letter_code
_entity_poly.pdbx_strand_id
1 'polypeptide(L)'
;MEPGASLIFLLLLCESLVLTEIWAGSFSLRYFHTAVSRPSGGQPWYVAVGYVDDTQFVRFDSDAADPRMEPRAPWIEQEGLEYWEEQTQRAKDTARSFRVNMRTLRGYYNQSDSAAGHDPHPSRMCRGDSPLLPLTWPDLNLEKAHGDSLQFRFGFGPTAPEIRTRPGSHTLQWTYGCDVGPDGRFLRGHDQFAYDGTDYISLNEDLRSWTAANTAAQISKHKSEAAQEAKYQRAYLEGECVEWLLRHLENGKETLQRVDPPKTHVTHHPSPEGDVTLRCWALGFYPKEITLTWRRDGEDQTQDMELVETRPAGDGNFQKWAAVVVPAGEEQRYTCHVHHEGLPEPLTLRWEPPPQATIPILGIVAAVIVLVVTGAVVGFVLWRKKNTGIKKGPYAPALWNDSAQSSDVSLTT
;
A
#
# COMPACT_ATOMS: atom_id res chain seq x y z
N MET A 1 7.12 -48.75 -15.39
CA MET A 1 7.10 -47.70 -14.36
C MET A 1 7.94 -46.58 -14.92
N GLU A 2 7.28 -45.54 -15.43
CA GLU A 2 7.92 -44.58 -16.33
C GLU A 2 8.92 -43.68 -15.59
N PRO A 3 10.19 -43.59 -16.03
CA PRO A 3 11.20 -42.78 -15.34
C PRO A 3 10.88 -41.27 -15.41
N GLY A 4 10.15 -40.81 -16.43
CA GLY A 4 9.73 -39.41 -16.55
C GLY A 4 8.79 -38.95 -15.43
N ALA A 5 7.93 -39.83 -14.91
CA ALA A 5 6.99 -39.48 -13.85
C ALA A 5 7.70 -39.09 -12.54
N SER A 6 8.82 -39.77 -12.22
CA SER A 6 9.62 -39.48 -11.03
C SER A 6 10.31 -38.12 -11.09
N LEU A 7 10.74 -37.68 -12.28
CA LEU A 7 11.42 -36.40 -12.45
C LEU A 7 10.43 -35.22 -12.34
N ILE A 8 9.24 -35.36 -12.94
CA ILE A 8 8.16 -34.37 -12.84
C ILE A 8 7.71 -34.23 -11.37
N PHE A 9 7.55 -35.34 -10.65
CA PHE A 9 7.16 -35.30 -9.24
C PHE A 9 8.22 -34.64 -8.35
N LEU A 10 9.52 -34.85 -8.64
CA LEU A 10 10.62 -34.16 -7.94
C LEU A 10 10.69 -32.66 -8.27
N LEU A 11 10.40 -32.26 -9.50
CA LEU A 11 10.34 -30.84 -9.88
C LEU A 11 9.16 -30.12 -9.23
N LEU A 12 7.95 -30.71 -9.25
CA LEU A 12 6.78 -30.18 -8.57
C LEU A 12 6.98 -30.10 -7.05
N LEU A 13 7.64 -31.10 -6.45
CA LEU A 13 8.03 -31.04 -5.02
C LEU A 13 9.03 -29.91 -4.77
N CYS A 14 10.00 -29.69 -5.66
CA CYS A 14 10.97 -28.60 -5.54
C CYS A 14 10.29 -27.22 -5.65
N GLU A 15 9.42 -27.02 -6.63
CA GLU A 15 8.63 -25.79 -6.79
C GLU A 15 7.72 -25.56 -5.57
N SER A 16 7.07 -26.62 -5.05
CA SER A 16 6.26 -26.51 -3.83
C SER A 16 7.07 -26.18 -2.58
N LEU A 17 8.28 -26.75 -2.44
CA LEU A 17 9.19 -26.46 -1.33
C LEU A 17 9.68 -25.01 -1.37
N VAL A 18 10.10 -24.55 -2.55
CA VAL A 18 10.51 -23.16 -2.78
C VAL A 18 9.34 -22.19 -2.49
N LEU A 19 8.11 -22.51 -2.91
CA LEU A 19 6.95 -21.72 -2.49
C LEU A 19 6.74 -21.75 -0.97
N THR A 20 6.83 -22.90 -0.30
CA THR A 20 6.62 -22.96 1.16
C THR A 20 7.71 -22.24 1.96
N GLU A 21 8.94 -22.14 1.46
CA GLU A 21 9.99 -21.30 2.08
C GLU A 21 9.77 -19.81 1.79
N ILE A 22 9.20 -19.44 0.64
CA ILE A 22 8.81 -18.06 0.31
C ILE A 22 7.59 -17.58 1.12
N TRP A 23 6.64 -18.46 1.42
CA TRP A 23 5.44 -18.17 2.23
C TRP A 23 5.61 -18.49 3.72
N ALA A 24 6.82 -18.83 4.19
CA ALA A 24 7.11 -19.02 5.61
C ALA A 24 7.25 -17.66 6.33
N GLY A 25 6.13 -16.97 6.53
CA GLY A 25 6.05 -15.58 6.99
C GLY A 25 6.99 -15.20 8.14
N SER A 26 7.97 -14.36 7.84
CA SER A 26 8.83 -13.72 8.84
C SER A 26 8.17 -12.45 9.38
N PHE A 27 8.18 -12.26 10.69
CA PHE A 27 7.70 -11.03 11.33
C PHE A 27 8.88 -10.11 11.66
N SER A 28 8.64 -8.80 11.70
CA SER A 28 9.68 -7.81 11.92
C SER A 28 9.26 -6.67 12.86
N LEU A 29 10.16 -6.29 13.76
CA LEU A 29 10.02 -5.08 14.57
C LEU A 29 10.80 -3.95 13.89
N ARG A 30 10.12 -2.87 13.48
CA ARG A 30 10.70 -1.79 12.68
C ARG A 30 10.43 -0.40 13.27
N TYR A 31 11.44 0.25 13.84
CA TYR A 31 11.38 1.65 14.29
C TYR A 31 12.07 2.55 13.26
N PHE A 32 11.70 3.83 13.18
CA PHE A 32 12.31 4.83 12.30
C PHE A 32 12.39 6.16 13.04
N HIS A 33 13.59 6.70 13.21
CA HIS A 33 13.90 7.95 13.89
C HIS A 33 14.48 8.90 12.86
N THR A 34 14.01 10.15 12.87
CA THR A 34 14.49 11.18 11.93
C THR A 34 14.53 12.52 12.64
N ALA A 35 15.66 13.22 12.55
CA ALA A 35 15.74 14.64 12.87
C ALA A 35 16.02 15.48 11.63
N VAL A 36 15.52 16.72 11.64
CA VAL A 36 15.74 17.73 10.60
C VAL A 36 16.21 19.03 11.24
N SER A 37 17.37 19.54 10.83
CA SER A 37 17.86 20.82 11.34
C SER A 37 17.05 22.00 10.79
N ARG A 38 16.80 23.00 11.64
CA ARG A 38 16.07 24.23 11.28
C ARG A 38 17.07 25.29 10.77
N PRO A 39 16.97 25.79 9.52
CA PRO A 39 17.96 26.73 8.97
C PRO A 39 18.01 28.08 9.71
N SER A 40 16.90 28.49 10.32
CA SER A 40 16.79 29.69 11.15
C SER A 40 17.60 29.65 12.46
N GLY A 41 18.29 28.53 12.73
CA GLY A 41 18.65 28.14 14.09
C GLY A 41 17.45 27.62 14.88
N GLY A 42 17.75 26.91 15.97
CA GLY A 42 16.78 26.25 16.85
C GLY A 42 17.24 24.86 17.25
N GLN A 43 16.39 24.14 17.98
CA GLN A 43 16.53 22.67 18.07
C GLN A 43 16.10 22.05 16.72
N PRO A 44 16.68 20.92 16.28
CA PRO A 44 16.10 20.13 15.21
C PRO A 44 14.64 19.78 15.53
N TRP A 45 13.80 19.64 14.50
CA TRP A 45 12.59 18.84 14.64
C TRP A 45 13.01 17.37 14.69
N TYR A 46 12.34 16.54 15.49
CA TYR A 46 12.62 15.13 15.65
C TYR A 46 11.31 14.33 15.73
N VAL A 47 11.26 13.23 15.00
CA VAL A 47 10.17 12.27 14.99
C VAL A 47 10.73 10.87 15.18
N ALA A 48 10.02 10.04 15.95
CA ALA A 48 10.25 8.60 16.00
C ALA A 48 8.91 7.88 15.75
N VAL A 49 8.95 6.75 15.06
CA VAL A 49 7.79 5.88 14.80
C VAL A 49 8.19 4.42 14.94
N GLY A 50 7.29 3.58 15.40
CA GLY A 50 7.50 2.12 15.54
C GLY A 50 6.40 1.36 14.81
N TYR A 51 6.79 0.26 14.15
CA TYR A 51 5.97 -0.64 13.35
C TYR A 51 6.25 -2.09 13.77
N VAL A 52 5.21 -2.93 13.75
CA VAL A 52 5.38 -4.38 13.56
C VAL A 52 4.94 -4.69 12.14
N ASP A 53 5.89 -5.17 11.34
CA ASP A 53 5.82 -5.26 9.89
C ASP A 53 5.40 -3.93 9.26
N ASP A 54 4.19 -3.82 8.72
CA ASP A 54 3.66 -2.58 8.15
C ASP A 54 2.65 -1.85 9.07
N THR A 55 2.41 -2.38 10.27
CA THR A 55 1.44 -1.84 11.23
C THR A 55 2.12 -0.89 12.21
N GLN A 56 1.92 0.42 12.02
CA GLN A 56 2.45 1.42 12.95
C GLN A 56 1.77 1.27 14.32
N PHE A 57 2.57 1.12 15.38
CA PHE A 57 2.08 0.97 16.75
C PHE A 57 2.48 2.11 17.70
N VAL A 58 3.55 2.86 17.43
CA VAL A 58 3.93 4.04 18.23
C VAL A 58 4.39 5.25 17.39
N ARG A 59 4.25 6.45 17.96
CA ARG A 59 4.84 7.71 17.47
C ARG A 59 5.30 8.62 18.60
N PHE A 60 6.43 9.28 18.42
CA PHE A 60 6.85 10.48 19.14
C PHE A 60 7.05 11.64 18.16
N ASP A 61 6.69 12.86 18.54
CA ASP A 61 6.93 14.08 17.75
C ASP A 61 7.41 15.23 18.64
N SER A 62 8.57 15.82 18.33
CA SER A 62 9.17 16.90 19.15
C SER A 62 8.41 18.22 19.09
N ASP A 63 7.58 18.42 18.07
CA ASP A 63 6.84 19.65 17.83
C ASP A 63 5.39 19.59 18.36
N ALA A 64 5.00 18.47 18.98
CA ALA A 64 3.76 18.36 19.74
C ALA A 64 3.74 19.34 20.93
N ALA A 65 2.55 19.77 21.34
CA ALA A 65 2.39 20.70 22.47
C ALA A 65 2.82 20.10 23.82
N ASP A 66 2.77 18.77 23.94
CA ASP A 66 3.34 17.99 25.03
C ASP A 66 4.01 16.72 24.45
N PRO A 67 5.31 16.78 24.09
CA PRO A 67 5.99 15.66 23.45
C PRO A 67 6.04 14.41 24.33
N ARG A 68 5.31 13.38 23.94
CA ARG A 68 5.26 12.06 24.57
C ARG A 68 5.29 10.97 23.50
N MET A 69 5.58 9.73 23.89
CA MET A 69 5.30 8.58 23.04
C MET A 69 3.79 8.32 23.07
N GLU A 70 3.19 8.12 21.91
CA GLU A 70 1.76 7.89 21.73
C GLU A 70 1.50 6.56 21.03
N PRO A 71 0.43 5.83 21.40
CA PRO A 71 -0.02 4.64 20.68
C PRO A 71 -0.54 4.98 19.27
N ARG A 72 -0.43 4.00 18.37
CA ARG A 72 -0.98 4.04 17.00
C ARG A 72 -1.70 2.74 16.59
N ALA A 73 -1.67 1.70 17.43
CA ALA A 73 -2.47 0.49 17.27
C ALA A 73 -3.14 0.10 18.61
N PRO A 74 -4.37 -0.44 18.62
CA PRO A 74 -5.08 -0.73 19.88
C PRO A 74 -4.34 -1.73 20.80
N TRP A 75 -3.59 -2.67 20.22
CA TRP A 75 -2.93 -3.72 20.97
C TRP A 75 -1.72 -3.27 21.81
N ILE A 76 -1.21 -2.04 21.60
CA ILE A 76 -0.19 -1.45 22.49
C ILE A 76 -0.82 -0.62 23.63
N GLU A 77 -2.09 -0.21 23.52
CA GLU A 77 -2.75 0.65 24.52
C GLU A 77 -2.91 -0.02 25.91
N GLN A 78 -2.78 -1.35 25.97
CA GLN A 78 -2.75 -2.11 27.22
C GLN A 78 -1.43 -2.01 27.99
N GLU A 79 -0.36 -1.45 27.40
CA GLU A 79 0.92 -1.28 28.09
C GLU A 79 0.84 -0.24 29.22
N GLY A 80 1.51 -0.53 30.33
CA GLY A 80 1.42 0.26 31.56
C GLY A 80 2.06 1.65 31.47
N LEU A 81 1.71 2.54 32.41
CA LEU A 81 2.24 3.91 32.46
C LEU A 81 3.78 3.96 32.46
N GLU A 82 4.43 3.02 33.15
CA GLU A 82 5.89 2.89 33.23
C GLU A 82 6.52 2.76 31.82
N TYR A 83 5.95 1.91 30.94
CA TYR A 83 6.38 1.79 29.54
C TYR A 83 6.22 3.11 28.79
N TRP A 84 5.09 3.81 28.94
CA TRP A 84 4.85 5.06 28.21
C TRP A 84 5.75 6.22 28.70
N GLU A 85 6.02 6.32 30.00
CA GLU A 85 6.97 7.28 30.58
C GLU A 85 8.41 6.98 30.12
N GLU A 86 8.79 5.70 30.16
CA GLU A 86 10.08 5.21 29.71
C GLU A 86 10.32 5.47 28.21
N GLN A 87 9.43 5.00 27.32
CA GLN A 87 9.55 5.22 25.87
C GLN A 87 9.52 6.72 25.52
N THR A 88 8.78 7.53 26.29
CA THR A 88 8.81 8.99 26.19
C THR A 88 10.19 9.57 26.53
N GLN A 89 10.83 9.09 27.60
CA GLN A 89 12.16 9.57 28.01
C GLN A 89 13.25 9.12 27.04
N ARG A 90 13.22 7.85 26.62
CA ARG A 90 14.11 7.28 25.58
C ARG A 90 14.06 8.10 24.28
N ALA A 91 12.86 8.47 23.83
CA ALA A 91 12.68 9.33 22.66
C ALA A 91 13.23 10.75 22.86
N LYS A 92 13.04 11.36 24.04
CA LYS A 92 13.56 12.70 24.39
C LYS A 92 15.09 12.73 24.44
N ASP A 93 15.73 11.69 24.95
CA ASP A 93 17.19 11.60 25.00
C ASP A 93 17.81 11.21 23.66
N THR A 94 17.14 10.37 22.87
CA THR A 94 17.50 10.15 21.47
C THR A 94 17.46 11.46 20.67
N ALA A 95 16.42 12.28 20.80
CA ALA A 95 16.36 13.61 20.18
C ALA A 95 17.53 14.52 20.60
N ARG A 96 17.95 14.44 21.87
CA ARG A 96 19.10 15.17 22.42
C ARG A 96 20.41 14.72 21.78
N SER A 97 20.59 13.41 21.57
CA SER A 97 21.75 12.80 20.90
C SER A 97 21.79 13.15 19.41
N PHE A 98 20.68 13.07 18.68
CA PHE A 98 20.61 13.49 17.27
C PHE A 98 21.05 14.95 17.08
N ARG A 99 20.65 15.85 17.98
CA ARG A 99 21.08 17.27 17.98
C ARG A 99 22.60 17.44 18.17
N VAL A 100 23.27 16.52 18.87
CA VAL A 100 24.74 16.51 18.97
C VAL A 100 25.33 15.91 17.70
N ASN A 101 24.87 14.74 17.28
CA ASN A 101 25.39 14.01 16.12
C ASN A 101 25.29 14.83 14.83
N MET A 102 24.20 15.57 14.61
CA MET A 102 24.07 16.53 13.50
C MET A 102 25.17 17.60 13.47
N ARG A 103 25.60 18.13 14.63
CA ARG A 103 26.69 19.13 14.68
C ARG A 103 28.03 18.49 14.34
N THR A 104 28.27 17.28 14.85
CA THR A 104 29.46 16.49 14.55
C THR A 104 29.55 16.15 13.06
N LEU A 105 28.45 15.71 12.45
CA LEU A 105 28.35 15.36 11.03
C LEU A 105 28.58 16.58 10.13
N ARG A 106 27.95 17.72 10.44
CA ARG A 106 28.23 18.99 9.73
C ARG A 106 29.71 19.37 9.80
N GLY A 107 30.38 19.12 10.93
CA GLY A 107 31.83 19.25 11.05
C GLY A 107 32.60 18.29 10.13
N TYR A 108 32.24 17.01 10.10
CA TYR A 108 32.90 16.00 9.26
C TYR A 108 32.73 16.24 7.74
N TYR A 109 31.62 16.86 7.32
CA TYR A 109 31.38 17.25 5.94
C TYR A 109 31.76 18.72 5.62
N ASN A 110 32.31 19.47 6.58
CA ASN A 110 32.63 20.90 6.46
C ASN A 110 31.42 21.78 6.01
N GLN A 111 30.21 21.43 6.43
CA GLN A 111 28.95 22.09 6.07
C GLN A 111 28.74 23.38 6.90
N SER A 112 28.54 24.51 6.22
CA SER A 112 28.37 25.83 6.85
C SER A 112 27.16 25.92 7.77
N ASP A 113 27.19 26.87 8.72
CA ASP A 113 26.00 27.26 9.46
C ASP A 113 25.12 28.12 8.54
N SER A 114 23.92 27.62 8.22
CA SER A 114 22.95 28.25 7.32
C SER A 114 22.20 29.44 7.94
N ALA A 115 22.84 30.16 8.88
CA ALA A 115 22.22 31.17 9.73
C ALA A 115 22.94 32.53 9.66
N ALA A 116 22.30 33.48 8.96
CA ALA A 116 22.56 34.92 8.89
C ALA A 116 23.90 35.40 8.32
N GLY A 117 23.83 36.39 7.41
CA GLY A 117 25.00 37.14 6.96
C GLY A 117 25.20 38.42 7.76
N HIS A 118 26.22 38.45 8.61
CA HIS A 118 26.94 39.68 8.99
C HIS A 118 28.39 39.39 9.42
N ASP A 119 29.27 40.31 9.03
CA ASP A 119 30.71 40.50 9.32
C ASP A 119 31.67 39.32 9.57
N PRO A 120 32.80 39.25 8.83
CA PRO A 120 33.85 38.26 9.03
C PRO A 120 34.86 38.69 10.10
N HIS A 121 34.60 38.40 11.38
CA HIS A 121 35.64 38.43 12.42
C HIS A 121 36.27 37.04 12.62
N PRO A 122 37.59 36.85 12.37
CA PRO A 122 38.23 35.54 12.44
C PRO A 122 38.55 35.13 13.89
N SER A 123 37.54 34.65 14.60
CA SER A 123 37.71 33.96 15.88
C SER A 123 38.54 32.68 15.68
N ARG A 124 39.85 32.78 15.92
CA ARG A 124 40.77 31.63 15.95
C ARG A 124 40.31 30.63 17.01
N MET A 125 39.57 29.60 16.60
CA MET A 125 39.27 28.48 17.48
C MET A 125 40.56 27.68 17.70
N CYS A 126 41.03 27.62 18.95
CA CYS A 126 42.35 27.08 19.27
C CYS A 126 42.45 25.59 18.95
N ARG A 127 43.63 25.18 18.45
CA ARG A 127 44.00 23.77 18.35
C ARG A 127 44.32 23.26 19.77
N GLY A 128 43.33 22.67 20.43
CA GLY A 128 43.48 22.09 21.77
C GLY A 128 42.24 21.35 22.24
N ASP A 129 42.33 20.02 22.24
CA ASP A 129 41.87 19.14 23.32
C ASP A 129 40.50 19.40 23.96
N SER A 130 39.46 19.55 23.14
CA SER A 130 38.13 19.06 23.56
C SER A 130 38.16 17.53 23.56
N PRO A 131 37.58 16.83 24.56
CA PRO A 131 37.32 15.40 24.47
C PRO A 131 36.29 15.19 23.36
N LEU A 132 36.77 14.83 22.16
CA LEU A 132 35.95 14.61 20.96
C LEU A 132 35.17 13.29 21.10
N LEU A 133 34.09 13.35 21.88
CA LEU A 133 33.13 12.26 22.06
C LEU A 133 32.87 11.54 20.73
N PRO A 134 32.76 10.20 20.73
CA PRO A 134 32.34 9.47 19.53
C PRO A 134 30.92 9.90 19.07
N LEU A 135 30.38 9.28 18.01
CA LEU A 135 28.93 9.35 17.79
C LEU A 135 28.15 8.47 18.80
N THR A 136 28.87 7.74 19.66
CA THR A 136 28.34 7.00 20.80
C THR A 136 27.63 7.92 21.78
N TRP A 137 26.75 7.29 22.54
CA TRP A 137 26.18 7.74 23.79
C TRP A 137 27.15 8.52 24.70
N PRO A 138 26.66 9.56 25.41
CA PRO A 138 27.30 10.03 26.63
C PRO A 138 27.14 8.96 27.73
N ASP A 139 28.01 8.99 28.76
CA ASP A 139 27.98 8.06 29.89
C ASP A 139 26.71 8.19 30.77
N LEU A 140 25.61 7.60 30.29
CA LEU A 140 24.43 7.25 31.09
C LEU A 140 24.70 5.89 31.72
N ASN A 141 24.86 5.86 33.05
CA ASN A 141 25.31 4.71 33.83
C ASN A 141 24.73 3.35 33.37
N LEU A 142 25.57 2.57 32.68
CA LEU A 142 25.27 1.22 32.14
C LEU A 142 25.00 0.14 33.22
N GLU A 143 24.94 0.51 34.50
CA GLU A 143 24.52 -0.35 35.61
C GLU A 143 23.03 -0.17 35.98
N LYS A 144 22.28 0.72 35.30
CA LYS A 144 20.88 1.01 35.69
C LYS A 144 19.84 1.23 34.59
N ALA A 145 20.21 1.20 33.32
CA ALA A 145 19.26 1.11 32.22
C ALA A 145 19.07 -0.36 31.83
N HIS A 146 17.95 -0.96 32.28
CA HIS A 146 17.44 -2.20 31.70
C HIS A 146 16.59 -1.81 30.48
N GLY A 147 16.83 -2.42 29.32
CA GLY A 147 16.14 -2.07 28.09
C GLY A 147 16.75 -0.88 27.33
N ASP A 148 17.38 -1.06 26.16
CA ASP A 148 17.46 0.00 25.09
C ASP A 148 18.25 -0.35 23.79
N SER A 149 17.51 -0.68 22.73
CA SER A 149 17.28 0.18 21.54
C SER A 149 18.49 0.81 20.77
N LEU A 150 18.96 0.19 19.68
CA LEU A 150 19.78 0.80 18.58
C LEU A 150 19.54 0.06 17.20
N GLN A 151 19.91 0.60 16.01
CA GLN A 151 18.90 0.71 14.92
C GLN A 151 19.22 0.60 13.35
N PHE A 152 18.84 -0.51 12.62
CA PHE A 152 18.96 -0.91 11.15
C PHE A 152 19.42 -0.03 9.97
N ARG A 153 19.90 -0.69 8.88
CA ARG A 153 19.82 -0.21 7.47
C ARG A 153 18.63 -0.74 6.67
N PHE A 154 17.96 0.13 5.89
CA PHE A 154 17.83 0.06 4.41
C PHE A 154 16.98 1.21 3.83
N GLY A 155 16.57 1.14 2.56
CA GLY A 155 16.03 2.24 1.75
C GLY A 155 14.50 2.39 1.75
N PHE A 156 14.00 3.47 1.13
CA PHE A 156 12.61 3.90 1.18
C PHE A 156 11.67 3.16 0.22
N GLY A 157 10.71 2.43 0.77
CA GLY A 157 9.40 2.21 0.17
C GLY A 157 8.37 3.28 0.59
N PRO A 158 7.17 3.33 0.00
CA PRO A 158 6.29 4.51 0.00
C PRO A 158 5.42 4.68 1.26
N THR A 159 6.00 4.60 2.46
CA THR A 159 5.29 4.85 3.75
C THR A 159 6.03 5.78 4.72
N ALA A 160 7.31 6.11 4.48
CA ALA A 160 7.94 7.23 5.17
C ALA A 160 7.27 8.55 4.73
N PRO A 161 6.88 9.46 5.65
CA PRO A 161 6.28 10.73 5.26
C PRO A 161 7.28 11.57 4.45
N GLU A 162 6.81 12.20 3.36
CA GLU A 162 7.65 13.09 2.52
C GLU A 162 8.01 14.37 3.30
N ILE A 163 9.11 14.31 4.05
CA ILE A 163 9.61 15.41 4.86
C ILE A 163 10.14 16.51 3.94
N ARG A 164 9.35 17.56 3.77
CA ARG A 164 9.75 18.79 3.06
C ARG A 164 10.80 19.57 3.85
N THR A 165 12.06 19.16 3.70
CA THR A 165 13.23 19.90 4.17
C THR A 165 13.30 21.29 3.52
N ARG A 166 13.84 22.27 4.24
CA ARG A 166 14.10 23.61 3.67
C ARG A 166 15.52 23.66 3.11
N PRO A 167 15.82 24.56 2.14
CA PRO A 167 17.21 24.81 1.73
C PRO A 167 18.08 25.15 2.96
N GLY A 168 19.21 24.46 3.11
CA GLY A 168 20.08 24.60 4.28
C GLY A 168 19.64 23.81 5.53
N SER A 169 18.61 22.97 5.45
CA SER A 169 18.34 21.90 6.42
C SER A 169 19.24 20.70 6.16
N HIS A 170 19.63 20.02 7.24
CA HIS A 170 20.29 18.72 7.23
C HIS A 170 19.40 17.68 7.89
N THR A 171 19.51 16.42 7.47
CA THR A 171 18.65 15.33 7.95
C THR A 171 19.50 14.16 8.46
N LEU A 172 19.17 13.62 9.64
CA LEU A 172 19.81 12.44 10.22
C LEU A 172 18.74 11.39 10.53
N GLN A 173 18.96 10.14 10.10
CA GLN A 173 17.98 9.05 10.18
C GLN A 173 18.64 7.75 10.70
N TRP A 174 17.85 6.90 11.37
CA TRP A 174 18.23 5.74 12.20
C TRP A 174 16.97 4.85 12.36
N THR A 175 17.06 3.51 12.49
CA THR A 175 15.89 2.63 12.21
C THR A 175 15.78 1.27 12.98
N TYR A 176 15.23 1.01 14.21
CA TYR A 176 15.49 -0.32 14.92
C TYR A 176 14.67 -1.56 14.62
N GLY A 177 15.36 -2.70 14.77
CA GLY A 177 14.81 -3.90 15.39
C GLY A 177 15.40 -5.21 14.90
N CYS A 178 14.53 -6.17 14.62
CA CYS A 178 14.87 -7.56 14.36
C CYS A 178 13.81 -8.21 13.48
N ASP A 179 14.23 -9.19 12.69
CA ASP A 179 13.38 -10.08 11.91
C ASP A 179 13.41 -11.47 12.55
N VAL A 180 12.25 -12.11 12.73
CA VAL A 180 12.08 -13.46 13.31
C VAL A 180 11.28 -14.37 12.37
N GLY A 181 11.54 -15.68 12.44
CA GLY A 181 10.81 -16.67 11.66
C GLY A 181 9.41 -16.99 12.23
N PRO A 182 8.62 -17.84 11.54
CA PRO A 182 7.32 -18.31 12.01
C PRO A 182 7.35 -19.02 13.38
N ASP A 183 8.53 -19.51 13.78
CA ASP A 183 8.77 -20.18 15.07
C ASP A 183 9.32 -19.22 16.16
N GLY A 184 9.36 -17.92 15.88
CA GLY A 184 9.84 -16.88 16.77
C GLY A 184 11.37 -16.81 16.94
N ARG A 185 12.15 -17.61 16.21
CA ARG A 185 13.62 -17.53 16.28
C ARG A 185 14.15 -16.35 15.48
N PHE A 186 15.15 -15.68 16.05
CA PHE A 186 15.89 -14.59 15.40
C PHE A 186 16.48 -15.02 14.06
N LEU A 187 16.17 -14.27 13.00
CA LEU A 187 16.76 -14.43 11.67
C LEU A 187 17.81 -13.36 11.38
N ARG A 188 17.50 -12.09 11.68
CA ARG A 188 18.31 -10.95 11.25
C ARG A 188 18.17 -9.75 12.18
N GLY A 189 19.30 -9.11 12.46
CA GLY A 189 19.42 -7.79 13.08
C GLY A 189 20.26 -6.89 12.19
N HIS A 190 20.14 -5.57 12.33
CA HIS A 190 20.87 -4.61 11.50
C HIS A 190 21.05 -3.27 12.29
N ASP A 191 21.99 -2.38 11.89
CA ASP A 191 22.11 -0.96 12.36
C ASP A 191 22.37 -0.01 11.15
N GLN A 192 21.88 1.24 11.10
CA GLN A 192 22.27 2.33 10.17
C GLN A 192 22.16 3.69 10.81
N PHE A 193 23.04 4.59 10.41
CA PHE A 193 22.67 5.97 10.22
C PHE A 193 22.66 6.31 8.72
N ALA A 194 21.77 7.21 8.32
CA ALA A 194 21.75 7.88 7.02
C ALA A 194 21.76 9.40 7.24
N TYR A 195 22.43 10.14 6.35
CA TYR A 195 22.63 11.58 6.48
C TYR A 195 22.36 12.31 5.16
N ASP A 196 21.58 13.38 5.22
CA ASP A 196 21.10 14.16 4.06
C ASP A 196 20.48 13.29 2.94
N GLY A 197 19.75 12.23 3.35
CA GLY A 197 19.13 11.24 2.44
C GLY A 197 20.10 10.23 1.83
N THR A 198 21.39 10.28 2.19
CA THR A 198 22.44 9.40 1.68
C THR A 198 22.99 8.46 2.75
N ASP A 199 23.65 7.39 2.31
CA ASP A 199 24.17 6.39 3.24
C ASP A 199 25.41 6.86 4.01
N TYR A 200 25.47 6.48 5.30
CA TYR A 200 26.53 6.88 6.22
C TYR A 200 27.26 5.67 6.82
N ILE A 201 26.78 5.09 7.92
CA ILE A 201 27.37 3.91 8.58
C ILE A 201 26.29 2.87 8.85
N SER A 202 26.62 1.58 8.85
CA SER A 202 25.70 0.48 9.22
C SER A 202 26.43 -0.73 9.80
N LEU A 203 25.78 -1.45 10.72
CA LEU A 203 26.23 -2.74 11.23
C LEU A 203 25.92 -3.83 10.20
N ASN A 204 26.86 -4.73 9.99
CA ASN A 204 26.74 -5.83 9.04
C ASN A 204 25.94 -6.99 9.63
N GLU A 205 25.57 -7.95 8.77
CA GLU A 205 24.78 -9.15 9.12
C GLU A 205 25.50 -10.07 10.12
N ASP A 206 26.81 -9.91 10.33
CA ASP A 206 27.59 -10.61 11.36
C ASP A 206 27.37 -10.06 12.79
N LEU A 207 26.67 -8.93 12.90
CA LEU A 207 26.41 -8.15 14.12
C LEU A 207 27.68 -7.80 14.91
N ARG A 208 28.81 -7.63 14.19
CA ARG A 208 30.15 -7.44 14.77
C ARG A 208 30.97 -6.38 14.04
N SER A 209 30.82 -6.27 12.72
CA SER A 209 31.59 -5.36 11.87
C SER A 209 30.71 -4.28 11.25
N TRP A 210 31.31 -3.13 10.95
CA TRP A 210 30.61 -1.97 10.40
C TRP A 210 31.00 -1.71 8.94
N THR A 211 30.03 -1.34 8.12
CA THR A 211 30.23 -0.75 6.80
C THR A 211 30.06 0.76 6.88
N ALA A 212 30.96 1.51 6.25
CA ALA A 212 30.97 2.97 6.21
C ALA A 212 31.02 3.44 4.75
N ALA A 213 29.99 4.15 4.31
CA ALA A 213 29.73 4.47 2.91
C ALA A 213 30.66 5.55 2.32
N ASN A 214 31.32 6.35 3.17
CA ASN A 214 32.21 7.42 2.74
C ASN A 214 33.29 7.73 3.81
N THR A 215 34.24 8.61 3.49
CA THR A 215 35.36 8.98 4.38
C THR A 215 34.93 9.65 5.69
N ALA A 216 33.85 10.43 5.71
CA ALA A 216 33.29 10.99 6.95
C ALA A 216 32.65 9.90 7.83
N ALA A 217 32.16 8.80 7.24
CA ALA A 217 31.66 7.65 7.96
C ALA A 217 32.78 6.76 8.55
N GLN A 218 33.95 6.68 7.90
CA GLN A 218 35.10 5.93 8.44
C GLN A 218 35.55 6.46 9.81
N ILE A 219 35.46 7.79 10.03
CA ILE A 219 35.75 8.42 11.33
C ILE A 219 34.85 7.85 12.43
N SER A 220 33.55 7.68 12.14
CA SER A 220 32.57 7.13 13.07
C SER A 220 32.69 5.61 13.21
N LYS A 221 33.04 4.89 12.14
CA LYS A 221 33.33 3.46 12.19
C LYS A 221 34.46 3.15 13.17
N HIS A 222 35.62 3.78 13.02
CA HIS A 222 36.75 3.54 13.94
C HIS A 222 36.43 3.91 15.39
N LYS A 223 35.55 4.89 15.58
CA LYS A 223 34.98 5.29 16.88
C LYS A 223 34.10 4.19 17.49
N SER A 224 33.13 3.65 16.75
CA SER A 224 32.25 2.56 17.18
C SER A 224 33.00 1.23 17.36
N GLU A 225 34.02 0.97 16.54
CA GLU A 225 34.94 -0.18 16.67
C GLU A 225 35.75 -0.09 17.98
N ALA A 226 36.34 1.08 18.26
CA ALA A 226 37.10 1.30 19.49
C ALA A 226 36.23 1.24 20.77
N ALA A 227 34.97 1.66 20.68
CA ALA A 227 33.98 1.54 21.76
C ALA A 227 33.35 0.14 21.89
N GLN A 228 33.68 -0.80 20.98
CA GLN A 228 33.06 -2.12 20.88
C GLN A 228 31.51 -2.06 20.74
N GLU A 229 30.98 -1.01 20.12
CA GLU A 229 29.55 -0.66 20.13
C GLU A 229 28.67 -1.80 19.60
N ALA A 230 29.14 -2.52 18.57
CA ALA A 230 28.47 -3.70 18.00
C ALA A 230 28.13 -4.80 19.03
N LYS A 231 28.86 -4.90 20.14
CA LYS A 231 28.55 -5.86 21.22
C LYS A 231 27.21 -5.54 21.89
N TYR A 232 26.94 -4.25 22.14
CA TYR A 232 25.68 -3.79 22.74
C TYR A 232 24.54 -3.89 21.71
N GLN A 233 24.80 -3.52 20.45
CA GLN A 233 23.88 -3.75 19.34
C GLN A 233 23.40 -5.19 19.31
N ARG A 234 24.33 -6.12 19.21
CA ARG A 234 24.04 -7.55 19.08
C ARG A 234 23.24 -8.08 20.28
N ALA A 235 23.55 -7.64 21.50
CA ALA A 235 22.80 -8.05 22.70
C ALA A 235 21.34 -7.54 22.69
N TYR A 236 21.09 -6.33 22.20
CA TYR A 236 19.74 -5.81 22.03
C TYR A 236 18.97 -6.54 20.91
N LEU A 237 19.59 -6.65 19.73
CA LEU A 237 18.97 -7.18 18.51
C LEU A 237 18.67 -8.68 18.61
N GLU A 238 19.57 -9.48 19.20
CA GLU A 238 19.36 -10.93 19.42
C GLU A 238 18.50 -11.24 20.67
N GLY A 239 18.20 -10.24 21.50
CA GLY A 239 17.55 -10.39 22.82
C GLY A 239 16.26 -9.58 22.94
N GLU A 240 16.33 -8.45 23.64
CA GLU A 240 15.17 -7.60 23.99
C GLU A 240 14.28 -7.26 22.79
N CYS A 241 14.86 -7.04 21.60
CA CYS A 241 14.07 -6.78 20.40
C CYS A 241 13.12 -7.95 20.06
N VAL A 242 13.63 -9.19 20.14
CA VAL A 242 12.87 -10.41 19.86
C VAL A 242 11.80 -10.61 20.93
N GLU A 243 12.11 -10.34 22.20
CA GLU A 243 11.15 -10.41 23.29
C GLU A 243 9.99 -9.42 23.11
N TRP A 244 10.29 -8.17 22.72
CA TRP A 244 9.27 -7.16 22.41
C TRP A 244 8.45 -7.51 21.16
N LEU A 245 9.08 -8.01 20.09
CA LEU A 245 8.39 -8.44 18.88
C LEU A 245 7.41 -9.58 19.17
N LEU A 246 7.84 -10.63 19.89
CA LEU A 246 6.98 -11.76 20.26
C LEU A 246 5.83 -11.33 21.19
N ARG A 247 6.09 -10.42 22.14
CA ARG A 247 5.05 -9.81 22.98
C ARG A 247 4.03 -9.04 22.14
N HIS A 248 4.48 -8.22 21.19
CA HIS A 248 3.60 -7.46 20.30
C HIS A 248 2.80 -8.37 19.35
N LEU A 249 3.38 -9.45 18.85
CA LEU A 249 2.71 -10.43 18.00
C LEU A 249 1.61 -11.21 18.73
N GLU A 250 1.79 -11.55 20.01
CA GLU A 250 0.71 -12.17 20.81
C GLU A 250 -0.35 -11.13 21.24
N ASN A 251 0.07 -9.94 21.70
CA ASN A 251 -0.83 -8.85 22.06
C ASN A 251 -1.70 -8.39 20.88
N GLY A 252 -1.13 -8.34 19.68
CA GLY A 252 -1.75 -7.84 18.44
C GLY A 252 -2.22 -8.93 17.49
N LYS A 253 -2.29 -10.19 17.93
CA LYS A 253 -2.52 -11.39 17.11
C LYS A 253 -3.64 -11.27 16.08
N GLU A 254 -4.83 -10.80 16.50
CA GLU A 254 -6.00 -10.62 15.62
C GLU A 254 -5.82 -9.55 14.53
N THR A 255 -4.80 -8.68 14.66
CA THR A 255 -4.49 -7.61 13.71
C THR A 255 -3.24 -7.91 12.89
N LEU A 256 -2.17 -8.39 13.53
CA LEU A 256 -0.85 -8.59 12.93
C LEU A 256 -0.70 -9.93 12.21
N GLN A 257 -1.37 -10.97 12.71
CA GLN A 257 -1.36 -12.32 12.14
C GLN A 257 -2.66 -12.61 11.37
N ARG A 258 -3.37 -11.56 10.93
CA ARG A 258 -4.53 -11.71 10.04
C ARG A 258 -4.07 -11.93 8.61
N VAL A 259 -4.89 -12.61 7.80
CA VAL A 259 -4.64 -12.78 6.38
C VAL A 259 -5.93 -12.45 5.61
N ASP A 260 -5.92 -11.31 4.92
CA ASP A 260 -7.05 -10.82 4.12
C ASP A 260 -6.74 -11.05 2.62
N PRO A 261 -7.51 -11.89 1.89
CA PRO A 261 -7.25 -12.16 0.48
C PRO A 261 -7.61 -10.97 -0.44
N PRO A 262 -6.88 -10.78 -1.55
CA PRO A 262 -7.12 -9.69 -2.49
C PRO A 262 -8.43 -9.82 -3.24
N LYS A 263 -9.20 -8.73 -3.27
CA LYS A 263 -10.34 -8.56 -4.19
C LYS A 263 -9.79 -8.18 -5.56
N THR A 264 -9.76 -9.13 -6.48
CA THR A 264 -9.09 -8.98 -7.78
C THR A 264 -10.05 -8.77 -8.94
N HIS A 265 -9.66 -7.94 -9.91
CA HIS A 265 -10.38 -7.78 -11.19
C HIS A 265 -9.47 -7.21 -12.28
N VAL A 266 -9.88 -7.32 -13.55
CA VAL A 266 -9.15 -6.75 -14.69
C VAL A 266 -9.99 -5.65 -15.35
N THR A 267 -9.42 -4.45 -15.51
CA THR A 267 -10.04 -3.34 -16.25
C THR A 267 -9.38 -3.12 -17.61
N HIS A 268 -10.17 -2.69 -18.60
CA HIS A 268 -9.80 -2.62 -20.01
C HIS A 268 -9.99 -1.19 -20.53
N HIS A 269 -8.93 -0.57 -21.06
CA HIS A 269 -8.93 0.82 -21.52
C HIS A 269 -8.43 0.85 -22.98
N PRO A 270 -9.30 1.12 -23.97
CA PRO A 270 -8.86 1.33 -25.35
C PRO A 270 -8.08 2.64 -25.47
N SER A 271 -6.98 2.66 -26.22
CA SER A 271 -6.27 3.89 -26.59
C SER A 271 -6.75 4.41 -27.95
N PRO A 272 -6.68 5.72 -28.25
CA PRO A 272 -6.95 6.27 -29.59
C PRO A 272 -6.10 5.67 -30.72
N GLU A 273 -4.93 5.13 -30.39
CA GLU A 273 -3.95 4.55 -31.31
C GLU A 273 -4.35 3.13 -31.80
N GLY A 274 -5.32 2.48 -31.15
CA GLY A 274 -5.90 1.19 -31.55
C GLY A 274 -5.43 -0.02 -30.73
N ASP A 275 -4.55 0.18 -29.75
CA ASP A 275 -4.15 -0.75 -28.71
C ASP A 275 -5.03 -0.64 -27.45
N VAL A 276 -4.86 -1.58 -26.52
CA VAL A 276 -5.65 -1.70 -25.29
C VAL A 276 -4.73 -1.83 -24.09
N THR A 277 -4.95 -1.03 -23.03
CA THR A 277 -4.32 -1.25 -21.73
C THR A 277 -5.21 -2.14 -20.85
N LEU A 278 -4.77 -3.36 -20.60
CA LEU A 278 -5.34 -4.23 -19.56
C LEU A 278 -4.65 -3.94 -18.23
N ARG A 279 -5.42 -3.66 -17.17
CA ARG A 279 -4.91 -3.43 -15.81
C ARG A 279 -5.53 -4.41 -14.83
N CYS A 280 -4.70 -5.27 -14.26
CA CYS A 280 -5.06 -6.22 -13.22
C CYS A 280 -4.89 -5.56 -11.85
N TRP A 281 -5.94 -5.59 -11.02
CA TRP A 281 -5.96 -5.01 -9.68
C TRP A 281 -6.01 -6.09 -8.62
N ALA A 282 -5.33 -5.83 -7.50
CA ALA A 282 -5.55 -6.49 -6.22
C ALA A 282 -5.86 -5.41 -5.17
N LEU A 283 -6.97 -5.55 -4.45
CA LEU A 283 -7.49 -4.54 -3.51
C LEU A 283 -7.86 -5.13 -2.16
N GLY A 284 -7.53 -4.41 -1.09
CA GLY A 284 -8.00 -4.68 0.27
C GLY A 284 -7.40 -5.93 0.91
N PHE A 285 -6.16 -6.27 0.58
CA PHE A 285 -5.44 -7.44 1.11
C PHE A 285 -4.46 -7.10 2.24
N TYR A 286 -4.09 -8.11 3.02
CA TYR A 286 -3.06 -8.06 4.08
C TYR A 286 -2.48 -9.47 4.28
N PRO A 287 -1.17 -9.68 4.46
CA PRO A 287 -0.09 -8.68 4.54
C PRO A 287 0.22 -8.01 3.19
N LYS A 288 1.17 -7.05 3.16
CA LYS A 288 1.53 -6.29 1.94
C LYS A 288 2.10 -7.14 0.79
N GLU A 289 2.63 -8.32 1.10
CA GLU A 289 3.47 -9.05 0.17
C GLU A 289 2.60 -9.80 -0.84
N ILE A 290 2.80 -9.49 -2.13
CA ILE A 290 1.90 -9.93 -3.19
C ILE A 290 2.60 -9.87 -4.55
N THR A 291 2.53 -10.98 -5.29
CA THR A 291 3.07 -11.05 -6.65
C THR A 291 1.93 -10.95 -7.66
N LEU A 292 1.98 -9.91 -8.50
CA LEU A 292 1.14 -9.73 -9.69
C LEU A 292 2.03 -9.91 -10.92
N THR A 293 1.62 -10.76 -11.86
CA THR A 293 2.41 -11.03 -13.09
C THR A 293 1.49 -11.22 -14.29
N TRP A 294 1.79 -10.55 -15.40
CA TRP A 294 1.11 -10.78 -16.67
C TRP A 294 1.82 -11.84 -17.52
N ARG A 295 1.05 -12.79 -18.05
CA ARG A 295 1.50 -13.84 -18.97
C ARG A 295 0.72 -13.80 -20.27
N ARG A 296 1.41 -13.86 -21.42
CA ARG A 296 0.79 -14.06 -22.74
C ARG A 296 1.06 -15.49 -23.21
N ASP A 297 0.01 -16.28 -23.42
CA ASP A 297 0.08 -17.70 -23.80
C ASP A 297 0.94 -18.60 -22.87
N GLY A 298 1.33 -18.09 -21.70
CA GLY A 298 2.22 -18.75 -20.73
C GLY A 298 3.54 -18.01 -20.48
N GLU A 299 3.97 -17.11 -21.37
CA GLU A 299 5.24 -16.37 -21.27
C GLU A 299 5.09 -15.10 -20.40
N ASP A 300 5.95 -14.93 -19.40
CA ASP A 300 5.97 -13.76 -18.50
C ASP A 300 6.33 -12.45 -19.25
N GLN A 301 5.50 -11.41 -19.10
CA GLN A 301 5.60 -10.14 -19.83
C GLN A 301 6.32 -9.05 -19.03
N THR A 302 7.36 -9.41 -18.25
CA THR A 302 7.93 -8.57 -17.19
C THR A 302 8.57 -7.25 -17.67
N GLN A 303 8.95 -7.13 -18.94
CA GLN A 303 9.52 -5.89 -19.50
C GLN A 303 8.47 -4.89 -19.97
N ASP A 304 7.33 -5.38 -20.48
CA ASP A 304 6.23 -4.57 -21.02
C ASP A 304 5.13 -4.29 -19.97
N MET A 305 5.37 -4.69 -18.70
CA MET A 305 4.44 -4.59 -17.59
C MET A 305 4.69 -3.35 -16.73
N GLU A 306 3.73 -2.43 -16.70
CA GLU A 306 3.67 -1.35 -15.72
C GLU A 306 3.21 -1.93 -14.37
N LEU A 307 4.16 -2.20 -13.47
CA LEU A 307 3.89 -2.69 -12.11
C LEU A 307 4.09 -1.56 -11.09
N VAL A 308 3.05 -1.23 -10.32
CA VAL A 308 3.19 -0.25 -9.22
C VAL A 308 3.69 -0.91 -7.93
N GLU A 309 4.42 -0.14 -7.13
CA GLU A 309 4.66 -0.44 -5.73
C GLU A 309 3.34 -0.71 -4.98
N THR A 310 3.40 -1.56 -3.96
CA THR A 310 2.23 -1.82 -3.09
C THR A 310 1.96 -0.58 -2.24
N ARG A 311 0.70 -0.13 -2.18
CA ARG A 311 0.30 1.11 -1.50
C ARG A 311 -0.72 0.80 -0.40
N PRO A 312 -0.71 1.53 0.73
CA PRO A 312 -1.79 1.43 1.71
C PRO A 312 -3.11 1.95 1.10
N ALA A 313 -4.23 1.41 1.58
CA ALA A 313 -5.58 1.91 1.27
C ALA A 313 -6.11 2.88 2.36
N GLY A 314 -5.48 2.90 3.54
CA GLY A 314 -5.81 3.79 4.67
C GLY A 314 -6.73 3.18 5.73
N ASP A 315 -7.27 1.99 5.48
CA ASP A 315 -8.03 1.13 6.41
C ASP A 315 -7.15 0.08 7.13
N GLY A 316 -5.84 0.08 6.85
CA GLY A 316 -4.87 -0.91 7.30
C GLY A 316 -4.57 -2.02 6.28
N ASN A 317 -5.29 -2.09 5.15
CA ASN A 317 -5.03 -3.03 4.07
C ASN A 317 -4.36 -2.34 2.87
N PHE A 318 -3.94 -3.16 1.90
CA PHE A 318 -3.11 -2.77 0.77
C PHE A 318 -3.83 -2.86 -0.58
N GLN A 319 -3.26 -2.18 -1.56
CA GLN A 319 -3.68 -2.16 -2.95
C GLN A 319 -2.46 -2.17 -3.88
N LYS A 320 -2.55 -2.90 -4.98
CA LYS A 320 -1.53 -3.01 -6.03
C LYS A 320 -2.20 -3.25 -7.37
N TRP A 321 -1.54 -2.86 -8.46
CA TRP A 321 -1.95 -3.25 -9.80
C TRP A 321 -0.77 -3.46 -10.73
N ALA A 322 -1.02 -4.20 -11.80
CA ALA A 322 -0.11 -4.44 -12.91
C ALA A 322 -0.85 -4.19 -14.22
N ALA A 323 -0.29 -3.43 -15.14
CA ALA A 323 -0.87 -3.20 -16.46
C ALA A 323 0.05 -3.65 -17.59
N VAL A 324 -0.54 -4.03 -18.72
CA VAL A 324 0.15 -4.32 -19.97
C VAL A 324 -0.62 -3.68 -21.13
N VAL A 325 0.13 -3.24 -22.15
CA VAL A 325 -0.41 -2.84 -23.45
C VAL A 325 -0.55 -4.09 -24.32
N VAL A 326 -1.71 -4.28 -24.93
CA VAL A 326 -2.04 -5.44 -25.76
C VAL A 326 -2.65 -5.02 -27.10
N PRO A 327 -2.42 -5.77 -28.20
CA PRO A 327 -3.14 -5.54 -29.45
C PRO A 327 -4.64 -5.80 -29.28
N ALA A 328 -5.49 -4.96 -29.88
CA ALA A 328 -6.94 -5.16 -29.86
C ALA A 328 -7.31 -6.48 -30.56
N GLY A 329 -8.16 -7.29 -29.89
CA GLY A 329 -8.53 -8.64 -30.30
C GLY A 329 -7.61 -9.75 -29.77
N GLU A 330 -6.48 -9.42 -29.12
CA GLU A 330 -5.58 -10.39 -28.48
C GLU A 330 -5.78 -10.52 -26.96
N GLU A 331 -6.73 -9.78 -26.37
CA GLU A 331 -6.86 -9.62 -24.91
C GLU A 331 -6.99 -10.96 -24.16
N GLN A 332 -7.60 -11.97 -24.78
CA GLN A 332 -7.84 -13.30 -24.19
C GLN A 332 -6.57 -14.19 -24.11
N ARG A 333 -5.51 -13.84 -24.85
CA ARG A 333 -4.17 -14.47 -24.75
C ARG A 333 -3.45 -14.06 -23.46
N TYR A 334 -3.80 -12.91 -22.90
CA TYR A 334 -3.19 -12.34 -21.71
C TYR A 334 -3.92 -12.81 -20.45
N THR A 335 -3.14 -13.22 -19.45
CA THR A 335 -3.62 -13.66 -18.13
C THR A 335 -2.84 -12.96 -17.03
N CYS A 336 -3.53 -12.45 -16.01
CA CYS A 336 -2.90 -11.95 -14.80
C CYS A 336 -2.87 -13.06 -13.74
N HIS A 337 -1.70 -13.28 -13.14
CA HIS A 337 -1.46 -14.25 -12.09
C HIS A 337 -1.24 -13.51 -10.78
N VAL A 338 -2.03 -13.83 -9.76
CA VAL A 338 -2.00 -13.19 -8.43
C VAL A 338 -1.68 -14.22 -7.37
N HIS A 339 -0.56 -14.03 -6.67
CA HIS A 339 -0.11 -14.88 -5.56
C HIS A 339 -0.11 -14.05 -4.27
N HIS A 340 -0.83 -14.50 -3.25
CA HIS A 340 -1.00 -13.88 -1.94
C HIS A 340 -1.29 -14.97 -0.89
N GLU A 341 -0.86 -14.79 0.35
CA GLU A 341 -1.02 -15.79 1.42
C GLU A 341 -2.48 -16.14 1.73
N GLY A 342 -3.40 -15.19 1.53
CA GLY A 342 -4.85 -15.41 1.72
C GLY A 342 -5.50 -16.23 0.60
N LEU A 343 -4.78 -16.54 -0.47
CA LEU A 343 -5.26 -17.34 -1.59
C LEU A 343 -4.78 -18.79 -1.43
N PRO A 344 -5.68 -19.79 -1.31
CA PRO A 344 -5.28 -21.19 -1.16
C PRO A 344 -4.62 -21.75 -2.42
N GLU A 345 -4.90 -21.16 -3.58
CA GLU A 345 -4.24 -21.40 -4.87
C GLU A 345 -4.09 -20.06 -5.61
N PRO A 346 -3.03 -19.85 -6.43
CA PRO A 346 -2.84 -18.59 -7.17
C PRO A 346 -4.00 -18.30 -8.15
N LEU A 347 -4.53 -17.07 -8.11
CA LEU A 347 -5.62 -16.67 -9.00
C LEU A 347 -5.10 -16.34 -10.40
N THR A 348 -5.63 -17.03 -11.41
CA THR A 348 -5.45 -16.70 -12.83
C THR A 348 -6.67 -15.95 -13.37
N LEU A 349 -6.48 -14.72 -13.82
CA LEU A 349 -7.53 -13.80 -14.25
C LEU A 349 -7.39 -13.48 -15.75
N ARG A 350 -8.51 -13.38 -16.45
CA ARG A 350 -8.61 -12.78 -17.79
C ARG A 350 -9.46 -11.51 -17.74
N TRP A 351 -9.41 -10.72 -18.81
CA TRP A 351 -10.43 -9.68 -19.01
C TRP A 351 -11.74 -10.33 -19.47
N GLU A 352 -12.83 -10.03 -18.77
CA GLU A 352 -14.19 -10.40 -19.19
C GLU A 352 -14.88 -9.18 -19.83
N PRO A 353 -15.44 -9.32 -21.06
CA PRO A 353 -16.26 -8.28 -21.65
C PRO A 353 -17.50 -7.99 -20.77
N PRO A 354 -17.90 -6.72 -20.61
CA PRO A 354 -19.11 -6.40 -19.86
C PRO A 354 -20.32 -7.12 -20.48
N PRO A 355 -21.25 -7.66 -19.66
CA PRO A 355 -22.37 -8.45 -20.18
C PRO A 355 -23.20 -7.60 -21.14
N GLN A 356 -23.25 -8.03 -22.40
CA GLN A 356 -24.03 -7.35 -23.43
C GLN A 356 -25.47 -7.26 -22.95
N ALA A 357 -26.01 -6.03 -22.92
CA ALA A 357 -27.39 -5.80 -22.52
C ALA A 357 -28.33 -6.49 -23.52
N THR A 358 -28.76 -7.71 -23.17
CA THR A 358 -29.72 -8.49 -23.94
C THR A 358 -31.08 -7.80 -23.87
N ILE A 359 -31.27 -6.85 -24.79
CA ILE A 359 -32.57 -6.29 -25.13
C ILE A 359 -33.56 -7.47 -25.19
N PRO A 360 -34.69 -7.44 -24.46
CA PRO A 360 -35.58 -8.58 -24.39
C PRO A 360 -36.36 -8.71 -25.70
N ILE A 361 -35.70 -9.29 -26.72
CA ILE A 361 -36.25 -9.52 -28.06
C ILE A 361 -37.57 -10.30 -27.96
N LEU A 362 -37.65 -11.26 -27.03
CA LEU A 362 -38.88 -12.00 -26.73
C LEU A 362 -40.04 -11.10 -26.27
N GLY A 363 -39.75 -10.07 -25.46
CA GLY A 363 -40.74 -9.09 -25.01
C GLY A 363 -41.19 -8.15 -26.14
N ILE A 364 -40.27 -7.73 -27.00
CA ILE A 364 -40.58 -6.93 -28.20
C ILE A 364 -41.43 -7.75 -29.18
N VAL A 365 -41.06 -9.00 -29.45
CA VAL A 365 -41.80 -9.93 -30.32
C VAL A 365 -43.20 -10.19 -29.75
N ALA A 366 -43.34 -10.43 -28.44
CA ALA A 366 -44.65 -10.59 -27.80
C ALA A 366 -45.53 -9.33 -27.95
N ALA A 367 -44.97 -8.13 -27.72
CA ALA A 367 -45.71 -6.88 -27.89
C ALA A 367 -46.15 -6.65 -29.35
N VAL A 368 -45.28 -6.95 -30.33
CA VAL A 368 -45.62 -6.88 -31.76
C VAL A 368 -46.73 -7.86 -32.13
N ILE A 369 -46.68 -9.12 -31.64
CA ILE A 369 -47.74 -10.11 -31.86
C ILE A 369 -49.08 -9.62 -31.29
N VAL A 370 -49.09 -9.07 -30.07
CA VAL A 370 -50.31 -8.51 -29.46
C VAL A 370 -50.87 -7.33 -30.27
N LEU A 371 -50.01 -6.43 -30.78
CA LEU A 371 -50.43 -5.32 -31.64
C LEU A 371 -51.01 -5.79 -32.99
N VAL A 372 -50.41 -6.79 -33.63
CA VAL A 372 -50.93 -7.38 -34.88
C VAL A 372 -52.28 -8.08 -34.65
N VAL A 373 -52.42 -8.87 -33.58
CA VAL A 373 -53.66 -9.58 -33.26
C VAL A 373 -54.79 -8.60 -32.91
N THR A 374 -54.52 -7.59 -32.07
CA THR A 374 -55.51 -6.56 -31.73
C THR A 374 -55.90 -5.72 -32.94
N GLY A 375 -54.94 -5.30 -33.77
CA GLY A 375 -55.21 -4.62 -35.03
C GLY A 375 -56.08 -5.44 -35.98
N ALA A 376 -55.80 -6.74 -36.14
CA ALA A 376 -56.60 -7.64 -36.96
C ALA A 376 -58.04 -7.81 -36.44
N VAL A 377 -58.22 -7.94 -35.11
CA VAL A 377 -59.55 -8.02 -34.47
C VAL A 377 -60.34 -6.73 -34.68
N VAL A 378 -59.72 -5.56 -34.47
CA VAL A 378 -60.36 -4.25 -34.72
C VAL A 378 -60.76 -4.10 -36.19
N GLY A 379 -59.86 -4.44 -37.13
CA GLY A 379 -60.16 -4.43 -38.56
C GLY A 379 -61.33 -5.35 -38.94
N PHE A 380 -61.37 -6.57 -38.39
CA PHE A 380 -62.45 -7.53 -38.61
C PHE A 380 -63.80 -7.03 -38.04
N VAL A 381 -63.80 -6.44 -36.83
CA VAL A 381 -65.01 -5.86 -36.22
C VAL A 381 -65.55 -4.68 -37.04
N LEU A 382 -64.67 -3.79 -37.52
CA LEU A 382 -65.06 -2.67 -38.39
C LEU A 382 -65.60 -3.15 -39.74
N TRP A 383 -64.97 -4.16 -40.35
CA TRP A 383 -65.45 -4.79 -41.59
C TRP A 383 -66.83 -5.45 -41.39
N ARG A 384 -67.02 -6.20 -40.30
CA ARG A 384 -68.30 -6.82 -39.95
C ARG A 384 -69.40 -5.78 -39.72
N LYS A 385 -69.10 -4.68 -39.02
CA LYS A 385 -70.02 -3.55 -38.80
C LYS A 385 -70.42 -2.84 -40.10
N LYS A 386 -69.50 -2.76 -41.07
CA LYS A 386 -69.79 -2.19 -42.41
C LYS A 386 -70.71 -3.10 -43.23
N ASN A 387 -70.56 -4.42 -43.14
CA ASN A 387 -71.36 -5.39 -43.89
C ASN A 387 -72.77 -5.64 -43.32
N THR A 388 -73.07 -5.26 -42.07
CA THR A 388 -74.41 -5.37 -41.48
C THR A 388 -75.40 -4.29 -41.93
N GLY A 389 -75.00 -3.33 -42.77
CA GLY A 389 -75.78 -2.12 -43.08
C GLY A 389 -76.74 -2.16 -44.26
N ILE A 390 -76.88 -3.27 -45.01
CA ILE A 390 -77.66 -3.30 -46.27
C ILE A 390 -78.60 -4.50 -46.35
N LYS A 391 -79.87 -4.33 -45.93
CA LYS A 391 -81.02 -5.15 -46.37
C LYS A 391 -82.37 -4.40 -46.27
N LYS A 392 -82.79 -3.77 -47.37
CA LYS A 392 -84.21 -3.73 -47.81
C LYS A 392 -84.23 -3.73 -49.34
N GLY A 393 -84.78 -4.78 -49.94
CA GLY A 393 -85.06 -4.83 -51.38
C GLY A 393 -86.43 -4.22 -51.69
N PRO A 394 -86.66 -3.73 -52.93
CA PRO A 394 -87.92 -3.10 -53.31
C PRO A 394 -89.01 -4.13 -53.66
N TYR A 395 -90.26 -3.80 -53.33
CA TYR A 395 -91.45 -4.32 -53.98
C TYR A 395 -92.41 -3.15 -54.25
N ALA A 396 -92.99 -3.15 -55.44
CA ALA A 396 -94.00 -2.23 -55.98
C ALA A 396 -94.76 -3.02 -57.09
N PRO A 397 -95.99 -2.64 -57.53
CA PRO A 397 -96.58 -1.30 -57.45
C PRO A 397 -98.09 -1.20 -57.12
N ALA A 398 -98.50 -0.01 -56.64
CA ALA A 398 -99.76 0.70 -56.89
C ALA A 398 -99.55 2.15 -56.35
N LEU A 399 -99.60 3.27 -57.09
CA LEU A 399 -100.54 3.86 -58.06
C LEU A 399 -101.58 4.80 -57.39
N TRP A 400 -101.69 6.02 -57.95
CA TRP A 400 -102.55 7.19 -57.62
C TRP A 400 -102.07 8.21 -56.54
N ASN A 401 -101.90 9.46 -57.02
CA ASN A 401 -102.50 10.75 -56.61
C ASN A 401 -102.78 11.05 -55.10
N ASP A 402 -102.67 12.29 -54.60
CA ASP A 402 -102.44 13.60 -55.26
C ASP A 402 -101.84 14.67 -54.32
N SER A 403 -101.46 15.81 -54.90
CA SER A 403 -101.55 17.18 -54.35
C SER A 403 -100.93 17.59 -52.99
N ALA A 404 -99.90 18.45 -53.13
CA ALA A 404 -99.81 19.80 -52.55
C ALA A 404 -99.28 20.09 -51.12
N GLN A 405 -98.43 21.13 -51.10
CA GLN A 405 -98.25 22.20 -50.10
C GLN A 405 -97.67 21.95 -48.68
N SER A 406 -96.42 22.45 -48.54
CA SER A 406 -96.07 23.62 -47.69
C SER A 406 -95.63 23.43 -46.22
N SER A 407 -94.63 24.25 -45.85
CA SER A 407 -94.32 24.83 -44.51
C SER A 407 -94.23 23.88 -43.30
N ASP A 408 -93.04 23.63 -42.73
CA ASP A 408 -92.21 24.54 -41.88
C ASP A 408 -92.59 24.52 -40.39
N VAL A 409 -91.58 24.68 -39.52
CA VAL A 409 -91.67 25.19 -38.11
C VAL A 409 -92.44 24.29 -37.10
N SER A 410 -91.98 24.04 -35.87
CA SER A 410 -90.69 24.32 -35.20
C SER A 410 -90.52 23.53 -33.89
N LEU A 411 -89.25 23.38 -33.48
CA LEU A 411 -88.68 23.43 -32.11
C LEU A 411 -89.52 23.06 -30.86
N THR A 412 -89.01 22.05 -30.15
CA THR A 412 -88.81 21.97 -28.67
C THR A 412 -89.94 22.31 -27.69
N THR A 413 -90.13 21.40 -26.72
CA THR A 413 -89.62 21.65 -25.35
C THR A 413 -88.94 20.38 -24.86
#